data_AF-A0A944HZ49-F1
#
_entry.id   AF-A0A944HZ49-F1
#
_cell.length_a   1.000
_cell.length_b   1.000
_cell.length_c   1.000
_cell.angle_alpha   90.00
_cell.angle_beta   90.00
_cell.angle_gamma   90.00
#
_symmetry.space_group_name_H-M   'P 1'
#
loop_
_entity.id
_entity.type
_entity.pdbx_description
1 polymer ?
#
loop_
_entity_poly.entity_id
_entity_poly.type
_entity_poly.pdbx_seq_one_letter_code
_entity_poly.pdbx_strand_id
1 'polypeptide(L)'
;MSANSRRSAALLRDRARTNRAEARARRAASTAARRVRTGPRSLVTHIIATGAPLTAVSGAADALRTQARKAGIKGRAARIRRTLHGRARQVVTVYRYTAEQVAQIVANYKPRKAEYKAIRAALAA
;
A
#
# COMPACT_ATOMS: atom_id res chain seq x y z
N MET A 1 14.96 -34.56 24.32
CA MET A 1 15.24 -33.71 23.13
C MET A 1 16.44 -32.82 23.39
N SER A 2 17.48 -32.88 22.54
CA SER A 2 18.69 -32.04 22.67
C SER A 2 18.40 -30.55 22.44
N ALA A 3 19.19 -29.66 23.07
CA ALA A 3 19.10 -28.21 22.88
C ALA A 3 19.24 -27.78 21.41
N ASN A 4 20.09 -28.47 20.64
CA ASN A 4 20.26 -28.20 19.20
C ASN A 4 18.99 -28.49 18.38
N SER A 5 18.26 -29.55 18.71
CA SER A 5 16.98 -29.90 18.08
C SER A 5 15.88 -28.87 18.37
N ARG A 6 15.86 -28.31 19.59
CA ARG A 6 14.92 -27.22 19.93
C ARG A 6 15.24 -25.92 19.19
N ARG A 7 16.53 -25.58 19.04
CA ARG A 7 16.98 -24.39 18.31
C ARG A 7 16.68 -24.46 16.81
N SER A 8 16.92 -25.62 16.18
CA SER A 8 16.59 -25.82 14.76
C SER A 8 15.08 -25.76 14.52
N ALA A 9 14.27 -26.37 15.39
CA ALA A 9 12.80 -26.28 15.32
C ALA A 9 12.29 -24.84 15.51
N ALA A 10 12.93 -24.03 16.35
CA ALA A 10 12.61 -22.61 16.50
C ALA A 10 12.91 -21.81 15.22
N LEU A 11 14.10 -22.01 14.62
CA LEU A 11 14.50 -21.37 13.37
C LEU A 11 13.57 -21.74 12.20
N LEU A 12 13.20 -23.01 12.06
CA LEU A 12 12.28 -23.46 11.02
C LEU A 12 10.89 -22.83 11.18
N ARG A 13 10.38 -22.73 12.42
CA ARG A 13 9.12 -22.03 12.70
C ARG A 13 9.20 -20.56 12.36
N ASP A 14 10.32 -19.90 12.67
CA ASP A 14 10.52 -18.49 12.35
C ASP A 14 10.56 -18.24 10.84
N ARG A 15 11.37 -19.01 10.10
CA ARG A 15 11.40 -18.98 8.63
C ARG A 15 10.02 -19.23 8.03
N ALA A 16 9.28 -20.22 8.54
CA ALA A 16 7.92 -20.49 8.09
C ALA A 16 6.94 -19.34 8.40
N ARG A 17 7.14 -18.57 9.48
CA ARG A 17 6.35 -17.36 9.75
C ARG A 17 6.69 -16.26 8.75
N THR A 18 7.98 -16.00 8.52
CA THR A 18 8.47 -14.99 7.56
C THR A 18 7.98 -15.29 6.14
N ASN A 19 8.16 -16.52 5.66
CA ASN A 19 7.72 -16.93 4.33
C ASN A 19 6.20 -16.77 4.15
N ARG A 20 5.40 -17.08 5.18
CA ARG A 20 3.94 -16.86 5.15
C ARG A 20 3.59 -15.37 5.14
N ALA A 21 4.32 -14.54 5.87
CA ALA A 21 4.10 -13.09 5.87
C ALA A 21 4.39 -12.49 4.49
N GLU A 22 5.50 -12.87 3.85
CA GLU A 22 5.84 -12.44 2.49
C GLU A 22 4.82 -12.93 1.46
N ALA A 23 4.40 -14.20 1.54
CA ALA A 23 3.40 -14.74 0.63
C ALA A 23 2.05 -13.98 0.75
N ARG A 24 1.66 -13.58 1.97
CA ARG A 24 0.49 -12.71 2.19
C ARG A 24 0.69 -11.33 1.59
N ALA A 25 1.86 -10.72 1.74
CA ALA A 25 2.17 -9.42 1.16
C ALA A 25 2.10 -9.45 -0.38
N ARG A 26 2.70 -10.48 -1.01
CA ARG A 26 2.63 -10.69 -2.46
C ARG A 26 1.19 -10.87 -2.97
N ARG A 27 0.38 -11.68 -2.27
CA ARG A 27 -1.05 -11.84 -2.58
C ARG A 27 -1.86 -10.55 -2.42
N ALA A 28 -1.52 -9.74 -1.41
CA ALA A 28 -2.17 -8.45 -1.20
C ALA A 28 -1.85 -7.48 -2.33
N ALA A 29 -0.59 -7.41 -2.76
CA ALA A 29 -0.15 -6.59 -3.90
C ALA A 29 -0.84 -7.02 -5.21
N SER A 30 -0.87 -8.32 -5.53
CA SER A 30 -1.55 -8.81 -6.75
C SER A 30 -3.05 -8.55 -6.75
N THR A 31 -3.70 -8.74 -5.59
CA THR A 31 -5.12 -8.42 -5.42
C THR A 31 -5.37 -6.92 -5.56
N ALA A 32 -4.49 -6.08 -5.01
CA ALA A 32 -4.58 -4.63 -5.15
C ALA A 32 -4.41 -4.21 -6.60
N ALA A 33 -3.40 -4.73 -7.31
CA ALA A 33 -3.16 -4.49 -8.74
C ALA A 33 -4.38 -4.83 -9.60
N ARG A 34 -5.02 -5.99 -9.34
CA ARG A 34 -6.28 -6.32 -10.02
C ARG A 34 -7.38 -5.30 -9.71
N ARG A 35 -7.55 -4.93 -8.44
CA ARG A 35 -8.63 -4.04 -7.97
C ARG A 35 -8.52 -2.61 -8.48
N VAL A 36 -7.30 -2.08 -8.64
CA VAL A 36 -7.06 -0.72 -9.16
C VAL A 36 -7.34 -0.63 -10.65
N ARG A 37 -7.10 -1.72 -11.40
CA ARG A 37 -7.46 -1.80 -12.84
C ARG A 37 -8.97 -1.84 -13.07
N THR A 38 -9.71 -2.50 -12.18
CA THR A 38 -11.17 -2.66 -12.34
C THR A 38 -11.99 -1.43 -11.90
N GLY A 39 -11.35 -0.42 -11.30
CA GLY A 39 -12.06 0.80 -10.93
C GLY A 39 -11.43 1.59 -9.78
N PRO A 40 -12.07 2.70 -9.36
CA PRO A 40 -11.48 3.64 -8.42
C PRO A 40 -11.19 3.03 -7.05
N ARG A 41 -9.98 3.25 -6.54
CA ARG A 41 -9.53 2.79 -5.22
C ARG A 41 -8.77 3.87 -4.46
N SER A 42 -8.60 3.67 -3.15
CA SER A 42 -7.85 4.62 -2.33
C SER A 42 -6.37 4.70 -2.77
N LEU A 43 -5.72 5.84 -2.57
CA LEU A 43 -4.29 6.01 -2.85
C LEU A 43 -3.41 4.93 -2.20
N VAL A 44 -3.77 4.53 -0.97
CA VAL A 44 -3.13 3.41 -0.26
C VAL A 44 -3.18 2.12 -1.06
N THR A 45 -4.31 1.81 -1.69
CA THR A 45 -4.46 0.59 -2.52
C THR A 45 -3.61 0.67 -3.79
N HIS A 46 -3.51 1.85 -4.41
CA HIS A 46 -2.64 2.08 -5.56
C HIS A 46 -1.16 1.88 -5.18
N ILE A 47 -0.71 2.41 -4.04
CA ILE A 47 0.67 2.21 -3.57
C ILE A 47 0.93 0.73 -3.21
N ILE A 48 -0.02 0.03 -2.58
CA ILE A 48 0.13 -1.41 -2.31
C ILE A 48 0.22 -2.21 -3.63
N ALA A 49 -0.50 -1.79 -4.67
CA ALA A 49 -0.43 -2.44 -5.98
C ALA A 49 0.96 -2.37 -6.63
N THR A 50 1.79 -1.38 -6.27
CA THR A 50 3.19 -1.31 -6.74
C THR A 50 4.13 -2.26 -6.01
N GLY A 51 3.64 -3.00 -5.00
CA GLY A 51 4.48 -3.88 -4.17
C GLY A 51 5.32 -3.15 -3.13
N ALA A 52 5.03 -1.87 -2.85
CA ALA A 52 5.77 -1.10 -1.84
C ALA A 52 5.70 -1.73 -0.43
N PRO A 53 6.77 -1.61 0.38
CA PRO A 53 6.74 -2.09 1.76
C PRO A 53 5.73 -1.30 2.59
N LEU A 54 5.00 -1.97 3.50
CA LEU A 54 3.93 -1.37 4.30
C LEU A 54 4.40 -0.15 5.13
N THR A 55 5.66 -0.15 5.56
CA THR A 55 6.30 0.95 6.29
C THR A 55 6.34 2.26 5.49
N ALA A 56 6.44 2.18 4.16
CA ALA A 56 6.48 3.33 3.26
C ALA A 56 5.09 3.80 2.82
N VAL A 57 4.09 2.92 2.87
CA VAL A 57 2.74 3.15 2.29
C VAL A 57 2.06 4.37 2.91
N SER A 58 2.07 4.49 4.24
CA SER A 58 1.35 5.59 4.91
C SER A 58 1.93 6.95 4.53
N GLY A 59 3.26 7.10 4.64
CA GLY A 59 3.94 8.36 4.31
C GLY A 59 3.80 8.75 2.84
N ALA A 60 3.90 7.79 1.91
CA ALA A 60 3.67 8.04 0.50
C ALA A 60 2.21 8.45 0.24
N ALA A 61 1.23 7.81 0.88
CA ALA A 61 -0.18 8.16 0.72
C ALA A 61 -0.48 9.58 1.22
N ASP A 62 0.08 10.01 2.35
CA ASP A 62 -0.10 11.37 2.87
C ASP A 62 0.51 12.45 1.97
N ALA A 63 1.69 12.17 1.41
CA ALA A 63 2.30 13.04 0.42
C ALA A 63 1.43 13.18 -0.83
N LEU A 64 0.92 12.06 -1.37
CA LEU A 64 0.03 12.07 -2.54
C LEU A 64 -1.31 12.75 -2.26
N ARG A 65 -1.89 12.61 -1.05
CA ARG A 65 -3.10 13.36 -0.66
C ARG A 65 -2.85 14.87 -0.70
N THR A 66 -1.69 15.31 -0.23
CA THR A 66 -1.29 16.72 -0.30
C THR A 66 -1.16 17.19 -1.75
N GLN A 67 -0.55 16.39 -2.61
CA GLN A 67 -0.44 16.72 -4.04
C GLN A 67 -1.80 16.73 -4.74
N ALA A 68 -2.70 15.81 -4.42
CA ALA A 68 -4.05 15.79 -4.96
C ALA A 68 -4.81 17.09 -4.63
N ARG A 69 -4.67 17.58 -3.38
CA ARG A 69 -5.25 18.87 -2.97
C ARG A 69 -4.66 20.03 -3.77
N LYS A 70 -3.34 20.08 -3.94
CA LYS A 70 -2.65 21.13 -4.72
C LYS A 70 -3.04 21.12 -6.19
N ALA A 71 -3.21 19.94 -6.77
CA ALA A 71 -3.63 19.76 -8.15
C ALA A 71 -5.16 19.93 -8.36
N GLY A 72 -5.94 20.14 -7.29
CA GLY A 72 -7.40 20.23 -7.37
C GLY A 72 -8.11 18.91 -7.71
N ILE A 73 -7.40 17.78 -7.67
CA ILE A 73 -7.93 16.46 -8.06
C ILE A 73 -8.75 15.88 -6.90
N LYS A 74 -10.07 15.83 -7.11
CA LYS A 74 -11.02 15.28 -6.13
C LYS A 74 -11.36 13.84 -6.51
N GLY A 75 -11.09 12.91 -5.58
CA GLY A 75 -11.52 11.52 -5.71
C GLY A 75 -13.00 11.35 -5.37
N ARG A 76 -13.54 10.17 -5.67
CA ARG A 76 -14.90 9.78 -5.27
C ARG A 76 -14.92 9.42 -3.79
N ALA A 77 -15.78 10.08 -3.02
CA ALA A 77 -15.98 9.76 -1.62
C ALA A 77 -16.55 8.33 -1.44
N ALA A 78 -16.05 7.61 -0.45
CA ALA A 78 -16.54 6.31 -0.05
C ALA A 78 -16.46 6.17 1.47
N ARG A 79 -17.45 5.52 2.07
CA ARG A 79 -17.50 5.23 3.51
C ARG A 79 -16.95 3.84 3.78
N ILE A 80 -15.98 3.72 4.69
CA ILE A 80 -15.34 2.45 5.04
C ILE A 80 -15.17 2.31 6.56
N ARG A 81 -15.07 1.06 7.03
CA ARG A 81 -14.62 0.76 8.41
C ARG A 81 -13.23 0.13 8.46
N ARG A 82 -12.75 -0.47 7.37
CA ARG A 82 -11.43 -1.13 7.32
C ARG A 82 -10.41 -0.21 6.66
N THR A 83 -9.46 0.27 7.45
CA THR A 83 -8.40 1.21 7.06
C THR A 83 -7.04 0.50 6.99
N LEU A 84 -6.00 1.25 6.60
CA LEU A 84 -4.61 0.75 6.63
C LEU A 84 -4.18 0.33 8.05
N HIS A 85 -4.67 1.04 9.07
CA HIS A 85 -4.35 0.79 10.49
C HIS A 85 -5.29 -0.22 11.15
N GLY A 86 -6.07 -0.97 10.36
CA GLY A 86 -7.03 -1.95 10.86
C GLY A 86 -8.48 -1.44 10.85
N ARG A 87 -9.32 -2.04 11.70
CA ARG A 87 -10.77 -1.73 11.75
C ARG A 87 -10.99 -0.49 12.61
N ALA A 88 -11.49 0.58 12.01
CA ALA A 88 -11.92 1.79 12.71
C ALA A 88 -13.19 1.51 13.53
N ARG A 89 -13.29 2.15 14.70
CA ARG A 89 -14.47 2.11 15.57
C ARG A 89 -15.68 2.76 14.89
N GLN A 90 -15.44 3.85 14.17
CA GLN A 90 -16.46 4.59 13.42
C GLN A 90 -16.25 4.47 11.91
N VAL A 91 -17.29 4.80 11.14
CA VAL A 91 -17.22 4.86 9.68
C VAL A 91 -16.40 6.08 9.28
N VAL A 92 -15.37 5.86 8.45
CA VAL A 92 -14.49 6.92 7.96
C VAL A 92 -14.75 7.16 6.48
N THR A 93 -14.75 8.43 6.08
CA THR A 93 -14.80 8.83 4.67
C THR A 93 -13.39 8.79 4.07
N VAL A 94 -13.24 8.07 2.96
CA VAL A 94 -12.03 8.04 2.15
C VAL A 94 -12.34 8.46 0.73
N TYR A 95 -11.31 8.93 0.03
CA TYR A 95 -11.41 9.27 -1.39
C TYR A 95 -10.77 8.17 -2.24
N ARG A 96 -11.48 7.77 -3.29
CA ARG A 96 -11.06 6.77 -4.28
C ARG A 96 -10.75 7.48 -5.59
N TYR A 97 -9.62 7.10 -6.18
CA TYR A 97 -9.09 7.69 -7.39
C TYR A 97 -8.98 6.63 -8.47
N THR A 98 -9.20 7.00 -9.73
CA THR A 98 -8.88 6.16 -10.87
C THR A 98 -7.36 6.12 -11.09
N ALA A 99 -6.88 5.23 -11.97
CA ALA A 99 -5.46 5.18 -12.32
C ALA A 99 -5.00 6.48 -12.99
N GLU A 100 -5.83 7.06 -13.87
CA GLU A 100 -5.53 8.30 -14.58
C GLU A 100 -5.41 9.49 -13.61
N GLN A 101 -6.32 9.58 -12.65
CA GLN A 101 -6.24 10.60 -11.60
C GLN A 101 -4.97 10.43 -10.76
N VAL A 102 -4.56 9.19 -10.46
CA VAL A 102 -3.31 8.93 -9.73
C VAL A 102 -2.10 9.35 -10.55
N ALA A 103 -2.05 9.04 -11.84
CA ALA A 103 -0.97 9.49 -12.73
C ALA A 103 -0.85 11.02 -12.75
N GLN A 104 -1.98 11.74 -12.83
CA GLN A 104 -2.01 13.20 -12.74
C GLN A 104 -1.49 13.72 -11.40
N ILE A 105 -1.88 13.11 -10.28
CA ILE A 105 -1.37 13.47 -8.94
C ILE A 105 0.15 13.26 -8.86
N VAL A 106 0.63 12.15 -9.43
CA VAL A 106 2.03 11.71 -9.37
C VAL A 106 2.95 12.56 -10.24
N ALA A 107 2.44 13.17 -11.32
CA ALA A 107 3.22 14.06 -12.20
C ALA A 107 3.95 15.16 -11.40
N ASN A 108 3.27 15.76 -10.42
CA ASN A 108 3.80 16.84 -9.57
C ASN A 108 4.55 16.33 -8.33
N TYR A 109 4.48 15.03 -8.02
CA TYR A 109 5.12 14.46 -6.85
C TYR A 109 6.63 14.26 -7.08
N LYS A 110 7.48 15.01 -6.36
CA LYS A 110 8.96 14.93 -6.45
C LYS A 110 9.59 14.50 -5.12
N PRO A 111 9.57 13.19 -4.79
CA PRO A 111 10.12 12.70 -3.53
C PRO A 111 11.66 12.70 -3.51
N ARG A 112 12.23 12.93 -2.32
CA ARG A 112 13.69 12.87 -2.09
C ARG A 112 14.19 11.46 -1.77
N LYS A 113 13.44 10.71 -0.96
CA LYS A 113 13.79 9.34 -0.52
C LYS A 113 13.67 8.33 -1.66
N ALA A 114 14.61 7.38 -1.73
CA ALA A 114 14.68 6.38 -2.79
C ALA A 114 13.41 5.51 -2.87
N GLU A 115 12.90 5.03 -1.73
CA GLU A 115 11.67 4.22 -1.67
C GLU A 115 10.47 4.93 -2.32
N TYR A 116 10.33 6.23 -2.05
CA TYR A 116 9.23 7.03 -2.59
C TYR A 116 9.42 7.34 -4.08
N LYS A 117 10.67 7.43 -4.57
CA LYS A 117 10.96 7.54 -6.01
C LYS A 117 10.54 6.27 -6.74
N ALA A 118 10.81 5.09 -6.17
CA ALA A 118 10.37 3.82 -6.74
C ALA A 118 8.84 3.73 -6.80
N ILE A 119 8.14 4.12 -5.73
CA ILE A 119 6.67 4.21 -5.72
C ILE A 119 6.17 5.16 -6.81
N ARG A 120 6.76 6.35 -6.91
CA ARG A 120 6.40 7.33 -7.94
C ARG A 120 6.56 6.74 -9.36
N ALA A 121 7.69 6.12 -9.64
CA ALA A 121 7.96 5.52 -10.96
C ALA A 121 6.94 4.42 -11.28
N ALA A 122 6.64 3.55 -10.33
CA ALA A 122 5.66 2.48 -10.52
C ALA A 122 4.21 2.96 -10.65
N LEU A 123 3.85 4.11 -10.05
CA LEU A 123 2.51 4.71 -10.20
C LEU A 123 2.36 5.53 -11.48
N ALA A 124 3.46 5.91 -12.12
CA ALA A 124 3.47 6.68 -13.37
C ALA A 124 3.57 5.81 -14.62
N ALA A 125 3.87 4.52 -14.46
CA ALA A 125 3.90 3.50 -15.51
C ALA A 125 2.50 2.88 -15.71
#